data_AF-A0A8X6XCN9-F1
#
_entry.id   AF-A0A8X6XCN9-F1
#
_cell.length_a   1.000
_cell.length_b   1.000
_cell.length_c   1.000
_cell.angle_alpha   90.00
_cell.angle_beta   90.00
_cell.angle_gamma   90.00
#
_symmetry.space_group_name_H-M   'P 1'
#
loop_
_entity.id
_entity.type
_entity.pdbx_description
1 polymer ?
#
loop_
_entity_poly.entity_id
_entity_poly.type
_entity_poly.pdbx_seq_one_letter_code
_entity_poly.pdbx_strand_id
1 'polypeptide(L)'
;MPHSAVVRKDKERTKVRMVFDASSKDRDCKSLNEYLYAGPSLNPRIIDVILQFREYEHTFCSDIQGAFLTIGIAEEDRDYLRFFLVSK
;
A
#
# COMPACT_ATOMS: atom_id res chain seq x y z
N MET A 1 11.02 2.34 -10.75
CA MET A 1 10.32 1.13 -10.28
C MET A 1 9.52 0.46 -11.42
N PRO A 2 9.64 -0.86 -11.63
CA PRO A 2 8.77 -1.59 -12.55
C PRO A 2 7.33 -1.57 -12.07
N HIS A 3 6.39 -1.61 -13.01
CA HIS A 3 4.96 -1.67 -12.68
C HIS A 3 4.23 -2.62 -13.63
N SER A 4 3.14 -3.23 -13.16
CA SER A 4 2.33 -4.16 -13.94
C SER A 4 0.84 -4.03 -13.62
N ALA A 5 -0.01 -4.32 -14.61
CA ALA A 5 -1.44 -4.35 -14.43
C ALA A 5 -1.90 -5.77 -14.04
N VAL A 6 -2.51 -5.90 -12.87
CA VAL A 6 -3.16 -7.14 -12.43
C VAL A 6 -4.65 -7.06 -12.71
N VAL A 7 -5.13 -7.88 -13.64
CA VAL A 7 -6.54 -7.96 -14.01
C VAL A 7 -7.27 -8.95 -13.10
N ARG A 8 -8.24 -8.44 -12.33
CA ARG A 8 -9.10 -9.20 -11.44
C ARG A 8 -10.46 -9.39 -12.09
N LYS A 9 -10.68 -10.58 -12.66
CA LYS A 9 -11.94 -10.93 -13.34
C LYS A 9 -13.11 -11.12 -12.38
N ASP A 10 -12.82 -11.32 -11.09
CA ASP A 10 -13.75 -11.55 -9.99
C ASP A 10 -14.32 -10.24 -9.38
N LYS A 11 -13.83 -9.07 -9.78
CA LYS A 11 -14.27 -7.78 -9.24
C LYS A 11 -15.14 -7.01 -10.23
N GLU A 12 -16.29 -6.52 -9.76
CA GLU A 12 -17.21 -5.75 -10.60
C GLU A 12 -16.72 -4.31 -10.85
N ARG A 13 -16.27 -3.61 -9.80
CA ARG A 13 -15.92 -2.18 -9.86
C ARG A 13 -14.45 -1.89 -10.22
N THR A 14 -13.50 -2.64 -9.66
CA THR A 14 -12.06 -2.41 -9.87
C THR A 14 -11.42 -3.64 -10.52
N LYS A 15 -11.62 -3.78 -11.83
CA LYS A 15 -11.16 -4.91 -12.63
C LYS A 15 -9.64 -4.91 -12.88
N VAL A 16 -8.98 -3.76 -12.75
CA VAL A 16 -7.54 -3.63 -12.96
C VAL A 16 -6.92 -2.95 -11.75
N ARG A 17 -5.82 -3.50 -11.25
CA ARG A 17 -4.98 -2.88 -10.21
C ARG A 17 -3.57 -2.72 -10.74
N MET A 18 -3.04 -1.50 -10.64
CA MET A 18 -1.62 -1.27 -10.90
C MET A 18 -0.82 -1.73 -9.68
N VAL A 19 0.19 -2.57 -9.93
CA VAL A 19 1.13 -3.04 -8.92
C VAL A 19 2.49 -2.48 -9.25
N PHE A 20 3.07 -1.77 -8.30
CA PHE A 20 4.42 -1.24 -8.38
C PHE A 20 5.37 -2.15 -7.59
N ASP A 21 6.43 -2.63 -8.24
CA ASP A 21 7.36 -3.57 -7.64
C ASP A 21 8.54 -2.86 -6.99
N ALA A 22 8.35 -2.41 -5.75
CA ALA A 22 9.39 -1.81 -4.92
C ALA A 22 10.44 -2.83 -4.41
N SER A 23 10.23 -4.13 -4.65
CA SER A 23 11.17 -5.20 -4.29
C SER A 23 12.14 -5.56 -5.41
N SER A 24 11.87 -5.07 -6.62
CA SER A 24 12.77 -5.21 -7.76
C SER A 24 14.14 -4.59 -7.47
N LYS A 25 15.19 -5.29 -7.88
CA LYS A 25 16.59 -4.88 -7.71
C LYS A 25 17.42 -5.25 -8.93
N ASP A 26 18.39 -4.40 -9.25
CA ASP A 26 19.44 -4.71 -10.20
C ASP A 26 20.50 -5.62 -9.55
N ARG A 27 21.38 -6.20 -10.36
CA ARG A 27 22.50 -7.00 -9.87
C ARG A 27 23.35 -6.16 -8.92
N ASP A 28 23.63 -6.73 -7.75
CA ASP A 28 24.44 -6.12 -6.68
C ASP A 28 23.84 -4.82 -6.07
N CYS A 29 22.55 -4.53 -6.33
CA CYS A 29 21.84 -3.40 -5.75
C CYS A 29 20.78 -3.85 -4.72
N LYS A 30 20.46 -2.96 -3.76
CA LYS A 30 19.32 -3.13 -2.85
C LYS A 30 18.03 -2.62 -3.50
N SER A 31 16.91 -3.22 -3.14
CA SER A 31 15.58 -2.76 -3.53
C SER A 31 15.15 -1.51 -2.76
N LEU A 32 14.13 -0.80 -3.23
CA LEU A 32 13.58 0.37 -2.53
C LEU A 32 13.14 0.01 -1.10
N ASN A 33 12.48 -1.14 -0.93
CA ASN A 33 12.04 -1.64 0.38
C ASN A 33 13.21 -1.85 1.37
N GLU A 34 14.40 -2.19 0.88
CA GLU A 34 15.60 -2.39 1.71
C GLU A 34 16.30 -1.08 2.09
N TYR A 35 16.05 0.01 1.36
CA TYR A 35 16.54 1.35 1.72
C TYR A 35 15.61 2.07 2.70
N LEU A 36 14.33 1.71 2.74
CA LEU A 36 13.35 2.36 3.60
C LEU A 36 13.44 1.83 5.04
N TYR A 37 13.48 2.76 6.00
CA TYR A 37 13.31 2.43 7.40
C TYR A 37 11.83 2.15 7.69
N ALA A 38 11.49 0.93 8.09
CA ALA A 38 10.10 0.51 8.33
C ALA A 38 9.43 1.25 9.50
N GLY A 39 10.22 1.77 10.44
CA GLY A 39 9.70 2.36 11.67
C GLY A 39 9.02 1.37 12.61
N PRO A 40 8.54 1.84 13.77
CA PRO A 40 7.71 1.04 14.66
C PRO A 40 6.32 0.79 14.06
N SER A 41 5.71 -0.35 14.38
CA SER A 41 4.33 -0.63 13.99
C SER A 41 3.37 0.33 14.70
N LEU A 42 2.67 1.17 13.93
CA LEU A 42 1.62 2.06 14.42
C LEU A 42 0.23 1.39 14.45
N ASN A 43 0.11 0.18 13.94
CA ASN A 43 -1.15 -0.54 13.94
C ASN A 43 -1.49 -1.03 15.36
N PRO A 44 -2.72 -0.78 15.86
CA PRO A 44 -3.16 -1.34 17.13
C PRO A 44 -3.22 -2.87 17.02
N ARG A 45 -3.11 -3.56 18.17
CA ARG A 45 -3.28 -5.01 18.18
C ARG A 45 -4.72 -5.34 17.80
N ILE A 46 -4.90 -6.26 16.86
CA ILE A 46 -6.23 -6.64 16.37
C ILE A 46 -7.17 -7.12 17.48
N ILE A 47 -6.63 -7.79 18.51
CA ILE A 47 -7.41 -8.27 19.65
C ILE A 47 -8.00 -7.09 20.43
N ASP A 48 -7.22 -6.02 20.65
CA ASP A 48 -7.69 -4.84 21.38
C ASP A 48 -8.82 -4.15 20.61
N VAL A 49 -8.67 -4.02 19.28
CA VAL A 49 -9.71 -3.44 18.40
C VAL A 49 -11.00 -4.26 18.47
N ILE A 50 -10.90 -5.60 18.41
CA ILE A 50 -12.08 -6.48 18.46
C ILE A 50 -12.76 -6.43 19.84
N LEU A 51 -11.99 -6.41 20.94
CA LEU A 51 -12.55 -6.33 22.28
C LEU A 51 -13.31 -5.02 22.49
N GLN A 52 -12.72 -3.89 22.08
CA GLN A 52 -13.38 -2.58 22.14
C GLN A 52 -14.65 -2.55 21.29
N PHE A 53 -14.63 -3.16 20.10
CA PHE A 53 -15.81 -3.25 19.23
C PHE A 53 -16.95 -4.05 19.89
N ARG A 54 -16.64 -5.01 20.76
CA ARG A 54 -17.65 -5.83 21.46
C ARG A 54 -18.16 -5.21 22.76
N GLU A 55 -17.51 -4.16 23.26
CA GLU A 55 -17.89 -3.49 24.51
C GLU A 55 -19.16 -2.66 24.35
N TYR A 56 -19.43 -2.14 23.15
CA TYR A 56 -20.56 -1.27 22.87
C TYR A 56 -21.70 -2.01 22.17
N GLU A 57 -22.94 -1.67 22.51
CA GLU A 57 -24.16 -2.23 21.90
C GLU A 57 -24.29 -1.86 20.41
N HIS A 58 -23.75 -0.71 20.02
CA HIS A 58 -23.80 -0.20 18.66
C HIS A 58 -22.41 0.29 18.22
N THR A 59 -22.03 -0.08 17.00
CA THR A 59 -20.71 0.22 16.43
C THR A 59 -20.81 0.53 14.95
N PHE A 60 -19.98 1.45 14.48
CA PHE A 60 -19.86 1.78 13.06
C PHE A 60 -18.56 1.22 12.49
N CYS A 61 -18.63 0.72 11.26
CA CYS A 61 -17.49 0.29 10.49
C CYS A 61 -17.58 0.90 9.10
N SER A 62 -16.47 1.45 8.62
CA SER A 62 -16.37 2.03 7.29
C SER A 62 -14.96 1.82 6.75
N ASP A 63 -14.84 1.75 5.43
CA ASP A 63 -13.55 1.66 4.72
C ASP A 63 -13.21 3.01 4.08
N ILE A 64 -11.94 3.40 4.18
CA ILE A 64 -11.43 4.58 3.48
C ILE A 64 -10.84 4.12 2.15
N GLN A 65 -11.64 4.27 1.10
CA GLN A 65 -11.20 3.91 -0.25
C GLN A 65 -9.94 4.69 -0.63
N GLY A 66 -8.85 3.97 -0.89
CA GLY A 66 -7.59 4.59 -1.33
C GLY A 66 -6.88 5.38 -0.24
N ALA A 67 -7.00 4.99 1.04
CA ALA A 67 -6.40 5.69 2.18
C ALA A 67 -4.96 6.20 1.97
N PHE A 68 -4.08 5.36 1.39
CA PHE A 68 -2.69 5.74 1.12
C PHE A 68 -2.52 6.85 0.07
N LEU A 69 -3.48 7.02 -0.84
CA LEU A 69 -3.44 8.07 -1.87
C LEU A 69 -3.86 9.44 -1.33
N THR A 70 -4.48 9.47 -0.15
CA THR A 70 -4.86 10.71 0.55
C THR A 70 -3.70 11.29 1.36
N ILE A 71 -2.61 10.52 1.54
CA ILE A 71 -1.43 10.95 2.29
C ILE A 71 -0.43 11.55 1.30
N GLY A 72 -0.04 12.81 1.54
CA GLY A 72 0.96 13.50 0.75
C GLY A 72 2.37 12.97 1.02
N ILE A 73 3.22 13.01 0.00
CA ILE A 73 4.63 12.63 0.09
C ILE A 73 5.47 13.90 0.03
N ALA A 74 6.47 13.99 0.93
CA ALA A 74 7.42 15.09 0.99
C ALA A 74 8.08 15.30 -0.37
N GLU A 75 8.29 16.56 -0.78
CA GLU A 75 8.72 16.87 -2.15
C GLU A 75 10.07 16.25 -2.51
N GLU A 76 10.99 16.23 -1.54
CA GLU A 76 12.31 15.61 -1.64
C GLU A 76 12.26 14.08 -1.88
N ASP A 77 11.20 13.40 -1.44
CA ASP A 77 11.09 11.94 -1.53
C ASP A 77 10.35 11.44 -2.79
N ARG A 78 9.63 12.33 -3.50
CA ARG A 78 8.79 11.94 -4.64
C ARG A 78 9.58 11.28 -5.77
N ASP A 79 10.84 11.68 -5.92
CA ASP A 79 11.72 11.20 -6.99
C ASP A 79 12.05 9.70 -6.88
N TYR A 80 12.04 9.16 -5.66
CA TYR A 80 12.27 7.73 -5.39
C TYR A 80 11.09 6.83 -5.78
N LEU A 81 9.90 7.40 -5.97
CA LEU A 81 8.67 6.68 -6.31
C LEU A 81 8.35 6.68 -7.81
N ARG A 82 9.28 7.19 -8.63
CA ARG A 82 9.14 7.16 -10.10
C ARG A 82 9.04 5.72 -10.61
N PHE A 83 8.12 5.52 -11.54
CA PHE A 83 7.91 4.26 -12.23
C PHE A 83 7.99 4.46 -13.75
N PHE A 84 8.38 3.41 -14.47
CA PHE A 84 8.48 3.46 -15.92
C PHE A 84 7.31 2.70 -16.56
N LEU A 85 6.74 3.28 -17.62
CA LEU A 85 5.70 2.63 -18.41
C LEU A 85 6.34 1.55 -19.28
N VAL A 86 6.19 0.27 -18.90
CA VAL A 86 6.58 -0.84 -19.77
C VAL A 86 5.46 -1.06 -20.77
N SER A 87 5.63 -0.55 -22.00
CA SER A 87 4.85 -1.05 -23.13
C SER A 87 5.38 -2.44 -23.46
N LYS A 88 4.55 -3.47 -23.29
CA LYS A 88 4.80 -4.79 -23.86
C LYS A 88 4.21 -4.87 -25.25
#